data_AF-R8MDV7-F1
#
_entry.id   AF-R8MDV7-F1
#
_cell.length_a   1.000
_cell.length_b   1.000
_cell.length_c   1.000
_cell.angle_alpha   90.00
_cell.angle_beta   90.00
_cell.angle_gamma   90.00
#
_symmetry.space_group_name_H-M   'P 1'
#
loop_
_entity.id
_entity.type
_entity.pdbx_description
1 polymer ?
#
loop_
_entity_poly.entity_id
_entity_poly.type
_entity_poly.pdbx_seq_one_letter_code
_entity_poly.pdbx_strand_id
1 'polypeptide(L)' 'MMKKSKNDALNNLCYASYDIGYEIQIGPRTSSGSCTFNSSSKEDALHRASTEINRRFKGAKNINIFLN' A
#
# COMPACT_ATOMS: atom_id res chain seq x y z
N MET A 1 -35.68 22.39 11.05
CA MET A 1 -35.29 20.96 10.96
C MET A 1 -33.80 20.88 10.62
N MET A 2 -32.95 20.60 11.62
CA MET A 2 -31.51 20.41 11.42
C MET A 2 -31.25 19.03 10.82
N LYS A 3 -30.61 18.98 9.65
CA LYS A 3 -30.06 17.74 9.08
C LYS A 3 -28.87 17.34 9.95
N LYS A 4 -29.02 16.30 10.78
CA LYS A 4 -27.89 15.63 11.45
C LYS A 4 -27.00 15.03 10.36
N SER A 5 -25.92 15.72 10.02
CA SER A 5 -24.86 15.19 9.17
C SER A 5 -24.23 14.01 9.91
N LYS A 6 -24.20 12.84 9.26
CA LYS A 6 -23.54 11.63 9.75
C LYS A 6 -22.03 11.85 9.77
N ASN A 7 -21.47 12.45 10.82
CA ASN A 7 -20.04 12.75 10.91
C ASN A 7 -19.42 12.41 12.27
N ASP A 8 -19.91 11.39 12.97
CA ASP A 8 -19.27 10.93 14.22
C ASP A 8 -18.35 9.71 14.02
N ALA A 9 -18.30 9.11 12.82
CA ALA A 9 -17.50 7.91 12.55
C ALA A 9 -16.10 8.17 11.95
N LEU A 10 -15.71 9.44 11.74
CA LEU A 10 -14.41 9.79 11.13
C LEU A 10 -13.33 10.20 12.14
N ASN A 11 -13.65 10.36 13.41
CA ASN A 11 -12.72 10.88 14.42
C ASN A 11 -11.80 9.83 15.06
N ASN A 12 -11.83 8.57 14.61
CA ASN A 12 -11.06 7.49 15.25
C ASN A 12 -10.36 6.54 14.27
N LEU A 13 -10.18 6.94 13.01
CA LEU A 13 -9.33 6.19 12.09
C LEU A 13 -7.88 6.65 12.29
N CYS A 14 -7.18 5.96 13.20
CA CYS A 14 -5.74 6.14 13.39
C CYS A 14 -5.02 5.58 12.15
N TYR A 15 -4.88 6.42 11.13
CA TYR A 15 -4.07 6.11 9.96
C TYR A 15 -2.61 6.35 10.28
N ALA A 16 -1.78 5.34 10.08
CA ALA A 16 -0.33 5.47 10.08
C ALA A 16 0.19 5.45 8.65
N SER A 17 1.31 6.14 8.43
CA SER A 17 2.05 6.11 7.18
C SER A 17 3.03 4.95 7.22
N TYR A 18 2.95 4.07 6.22
CA TYR A 18 3.83 2.92 6.08
C TYR A 18 4.64 3.05 4.81
N ASP A 19 5.96 3.05 4.96
CA ASP A 19 6.89 2.97 3.83
C ASP A 19 7.11 1.51 3.46
N ILE A 20 6.78 1.19 2.22
CA ILE A 20 6.85 -0.15 1.66
C ILE A 20 7.93 -0.17 0.59
N GLY A 21 8.94 -1.00 0.80
CA GLY A 21 9.96 -1.32 -0.20
C GLY A 21 9.50 -2.45 -1.10
N TYR A 22 9.98 -2.44 -2.35
CA TYR A 22 9.77 -3.55 -3.27
C TYR A 22 10.98 -3.77 -4.18
N GLU A 23 11.18 -5.04 -4.55
CA GLU A 23 12.14 -5.47 -5.55
C GLU A 23 11.41 -6.29 -6.62
N ILE A 24 11.66 -5.97 -7.88
CA ILE A 24 11.08 -6.65 -9.03
C ILE A 24 12.17 -7.21 -9.91
N GLN A 25 11.99 -8.46 -10.35
CA GLN A 25 12.83 -9.09 -11.35
C GLN A 25 12.14 -9.03 -12.72
N ILE A 26 12.72 -8.26 -13.64
CA ILE A 26 12.26 -8.14 -15.03
C ILE A 26 13.33 -8.75 -15.93
N GLY A 27 13.08 -9.96 -16.42
CA GLY A 27 14.08 -10.72 -17.18
C GLY A 27 15.34 -10.98 -16.34
N PRO A 28 16.55 -10.60 -16.82
CA PRO A 28 17.79 -10.76 -16.07
C PRO A 28 18.07 -9.61 -15.09
N ARG A 29 17.25 -8.55 -15.09
CA ARG A 29 17.50 -7.35 -14.28
C ARG A 29 16.63 -7.34 -13.03
N THR A 30 17.19 -6.84 -11.94
CA THR A 30 16.44 -6.49 -10.73
C THR A 30 16.32 -4.97 -10.65
N SER A 31 15.12 -4.49 -10.35
CA SER A 31 14.86 -3.08 -10.05
C SER A 31 14.24 -3.00 -8.66
N SER A 32 14.57 -1.97 -7.90
CA SER A 32 13.97 -1.71 -6.59
C SER A 32 13.29 -0.36 -6.57
N GLY A 33 12.37 -0.19 -5.63
CA GLY A 33 11.69 1.07 -5.39
C GLY A 33 10.97 1.04 -4.05
N SER A 34 10.33 2.15 -3.72
CA SER A 34 9.50 2.27 -2.53
C SER A 34 8.23 3.06 -2.81
N CYS A 35 7.24 2.88 -1.95
CA CYS A 35 5.99 3.63 -1.96
C CYS A 35 5.44 3.76 -0.55
N THR A 36 4.73 4.86 -0.29
CA THR A 36 4.16 5.16 1.02
C THR A 36 2.64 4.97 0.98
N PHE A 37 2.10 4.25 1.95
CA PHE A 37 0.66 4.03 2.10
C PHE A 37 0.17 4.49 3.47
N ASN A 38 -0.86 5.33 3.47
CA ASN A 38 -1.63 5.62 4.67
C ASN A 38 -2.68 4.52 4.87
N SER A 39 -2.60 3.81 5.99
CA SER A 39 -3.53 2.73 6.35
C SER A 39 -3.71 2.64 7.87
N SER A 40 -4.81 2.02 8.30
CA SER A 40 -5.07 1.72 9.70
C SER A 40 -4.19 0.59 10.25
N SER A 41 -3.59 -0.25 9.39
CA SER A 41 -2.68 -1.31 9.83
C SER A 41 -1.58 -1.61 8.82
N LYS A 42 -0.52 -2.26 9.30
CA LYS A 42 0.61 -2.73 8.46
C LYS A 42 0.13 -3.74 7.42
N GLU A 43 -0.76 -4.65 7.79
CA GLU A 43 -1.26 -5.69 6.90
C GLU A 43 -2.06 -5.10 5.74
N ASP A 44 -2.92 -4.12 6.01
CA ASP A 44 -3.69 -3.46 4.95
C ASP A 44 -2.79 -2.61 4.03
N ALA A 45 -1.81 -1.89 4.58
CA ALA A 45 -0.81 -1.19 3.78
C ALA A 45 -0.05 -2.14 2.84
N LEU A 46 0.42 -3.29 3.36
CA LEU A 46 1.09 -4.32 2.56
C LEU A 46 0.17 -4.94 1.51
N HIS A 47 -1.08 -5.23 1.85
CA HIS A 47 -2.05 -5.80 0.92
C HIS A 47 -2.33 -4.84 -0.25
N ARG A 48 -2.53 -3.56 0.05
CA ARG A 48 -2.74 -2.51 -0.96
C ARG A 48 -1.49 -2.28 -1.81
N ALA A 49 -0.32 -2.23 -1.19
CA ALA A 49 0.95 -2.13 -1.90
C ALA A 49 1.16 -3.32 -2.84
N SER A 50 0.92 -4.54 -2.35
CA SER A 50 1.01 -5.76 -3.15
C SER A 50 0.11 -5.74 -4.35
N THR A 51 -1.15 -5.37 -4.17
CA THR A 51 -2.11 -5.26 -5.28
C THR A 51 -1.65 -4.25 -6.33
N GLU A 52 -1.22 -3.06 -5.91
CA GLU A 52 -0.81 -2.00 -6.84
C GLU A 52 0.52 -2.32 -7.55
N ILE A 53 1.51 -2.87 -6.85
CA ILE A 53 2.82 -3.26 -7.41
C ILE A 53 2.62 -4.39 -8.43
N ASN A 54 1.86 -5.44 -8.08
CA ASN A 54 1.53 -6.51 -9.01
C ASN A 54 0.77 -6.00 -10.25
N ARG A 55 -0.14 -5.03 -10.07
CA ARG A 55 -0.89 -4.42 -11.18
C ARG A 55 0.01 -3.63 -12.12
N ARG A 56 1.01 -2.90 -11.58
CA ARG A 56 1.95 -2.08 -12.37
C ARG A 56 2.98 -2.92 -13.11
N PHE A 57 3.53 -3.93 -12.45
CA PHE A 57 4.60 -4.76 -13.00
C PHE A 57 4.08 -6.12 -13.50
N LYS A 58 2.97 -6.09 -14.25
CA LYS A 58 2.44 -7.28 -14.91
C LYS A 58 3.52 -7.87 -15.84
N GLY A 59 3.92 -9.11 -15.59
CA GLY A 59 4.98 -9.80 -16.33
C GLY A 59 6.35 -9.79 -15.66
N ALA A 60 6.49 -9.21 -14.46
CA ALA A 60 7.66 -9.46 -13.64
C ALA A 60 7.75 -10.96 -13.27
N LYS A 61 8.97 -11.49 -13.28
CA LYS A 61 9.24 -12.89 -12.94
C LYS A 61 9.10 -13.14 -11.44
N ASN A 62 9.52 -12.15 -10.65
CA ASN A 62 9.41 -12.16 -9.20
C ASN A 62 9.18 -10.75 -8.69
N ILE A 63 8.37 -10.61 -7.64
CA ILE A 63 8.07 -9.36 -6.94
C ILE A 63 8.15 -9.65 -5.44
N ASN A 64 9.14 -9.05 -4.77
CA ASN A 64 9.28 -9.08 -3.32
C ASN A 64 8.82 -7.73 -2.74
N ILE A 65 8.03 -7.76 -1.68
CA ILE A 65 7.44 -6.57 -1.06
C ILE A 65 7.64 -6.69 0.44
N PHE A 66 8.14 -5.63 1.08
CA PHE A 66 8.48 -5.62 2.49
C PHE A 66 8.25 -4.25 3.10
N LEU A 67 8.03 -4.23 4.41
CA LEU A 67 8.05 -2.98 5.19
C LEU A 67 9.49 -2.51 5.30
N ASN A 68 9.70 -1.21 5.05
CA ASN A 68 11.00 -0.57 5.15
C ASN A 68 11.30 -0.13 6.58
#